data_AF-A0A2P2JQB2-F1
#
_entry.id   AF-A0A2P2JQB2-F1
#
_cell.length_a   1.000
_cell.length_b   1.000
_cell.length_c   1.000
_cell.angle_alpha   90.00
_cell.angle_beta   90.00
_cell.angle_gamma   90.00
#
_symmetry.space_group_name_H-M   'P 1'
#
loop_
_entity.id
_entity.type
_entity.pdbx_description
1 polymer ?
#
loop_
_entity_poly.entity_id
_entity_poly.type
_entity_poly.pdbx_seq_one_letter_code
_entity_poly.pdbx_strand_id
1 'polypeptide(L)'
;MARAREAAEAAIDAIGKGYDLTVDLRLKYSKSRVISMDDDKVREIRIPGGFTIPGVPKSIKCDKGERTRFTSDVLSFQQMSEQFNQELSLSGKIPTGHFNSAFEFTGVWQQDAANTQSLAFDGVFITLYNVALEKSQVVLCDHIKEAVPSTWDPSALARSDFF
;
A
#
# COMPACT_ATOMS: atom_id res chain seq x y z
N MET A 1 1.22 -22.19 12.65
CA MET A 1 0.81 -22.48 11.26
C MET A 1 -0.46 -21.74 10.86
N ALA A 2 -1.59 -21.86 11.58
CA ALA A 2 -2.85 -21.17 11.22
C ALA A 2 -2.71 -19.67 10.92
N ARG A 3 -2.14 -18.89 11.86
CA ARG A 3 -1.88 -17.44 11.64
C ARG A 3 -0.99 -17.10 10.44
N ALA A 4 0.01 -17.94 10.14
CA ALA A 4 0.90 -17.71 9.01
C ALA A 4 0.17 -17.93 7.67
N ARG A 5 -0.75 -18.90 7.66
CA ARG A 5 -1.63 -19.17 6.53
C ARG A 5 -2.62 -18.03 6.31
N GLU A 6 -3.30 -17.61 7.37
CA GLU A 6 -4.24 -16.46 7.34
C GLU A 6 -3.54 -15.19 6.84
N ALA A 7 -2.32 -14.91 7.29
CA ALA A 7 -1.55 -13.77 6.82
C ALA A 7 -1.20 -13.86 5.33
N ALA A 8 -0.87 -15.05 4.83
CA ALA A 8 -0.59 -15.27 3.41
C ALA A 8 -1.85 -15.11 2.56
N GLU A 9 -2.97 -15.68 3.00
CA GLU A 9 -4.27 -15.54 2.34
C GLU A 9 -4.71 -14.07 2.29
N ALA A 10 -4.54 -13.33 3.38
CA ALA A 10 -4.81 -11.88 3.44
C ALA A 10 -3.91 -11.06 2.51
N ALA A 11 -2.61 -11.40 2.42
CA ALA A 11 -1.67 -10.73 1.52
C ALA A 11 -2.02 -10.96 0.04
N ILE A 12 -2.44 -12.18 -0.30
CA ILE A 12 -2.89 -12.53 -1.66
C ILE A 12 -4.18 -11.80 -2.02
N ASP A 13 -5.16 -11.81 -1.11
CA ASP A 13 -6.45 -11.13 -1.32
C ASP A 13 -6.29 -9.60 -1.49
N ALA A 14 -5.30 -9.01 -0.81
CA ALA A 14 -5.01 -7.59 -0.90
C ALA A 14 -4.48 -7.12 -2.27
N ILE A 15 -3.94 -8.02 -3.10
CA ILE A 15 -3.47 -7.65 -4.44
C ILE A 15 -4.64 -7.15 -5.28
N GLY A 16 -4.51 -5.96 -5.87
CA GLY A 16 -5.54 -5.33 -6.69
C GLY A 16 -6.63 -4.59 -5.90
N LYS A 17 -6.52 -4.51 -4.57
CA LYS A 17 -7.37 -3.63 -3.75
C LYS A 17 -6.82 -2.20 -3.68
N GLY A 18 -7.72 -1.24 -3.53
CA GLY A 18 -7.38 0.16 -3.28
C GLY A 18 -6.93 0.40 -1.84
N TYR A 19 -6.16 1.46 -1.62
CA TYR A 19 -5.75 1.94 -0.30
C TYR A 19 -5.97 3.44 -0.20
N ASP A 20 -6.20 3.91 1.03
CA ASP A 20 -6.25 5.32 1.34
C ASP A 20 -4.87 5.83 1.74
N LEU A 21 -4.26 6.65 0.88
CA LEU A 21 -2.94 7.21 1.13
C LEU A 21 -2.89 8.12 2.35
N THR A 22 -4.03 8.59 2.86
CA THR A 22 -4.10 9.47 4.04
C THR A 22 -4.12 8.70 5.36
N VAL A 23 -4.37 7.39 5.34
CA VAL A 23 -4.51 6.55 6.56
C VAL A 23 -3.25 5.74 6.81
N ASP A 24 -3.08 4.62 6.11
CA ASP A 24 -1.96 3.68 6.24
C ASP A 24 -2.09 2.62 5.12
N LEU A 25 -0.99 1.93 4.83
CA LEU A 25 -0.88 0.90 3.80
C LEU A 25 -0.85 -0.54 4.35
N ARG A 26 -0.95 -0.73 5.67
CA ARG A 26 -1.13 -2.07 6.26
C ARG A 26 -2.38 -2.75 5.68
N LEU A 27 -2.29 -4.06 5.43
CA LEU A 27 -3.34 -4.87 4.77
C LEU A 27 -4.76 -4.69 5.37
N LYS A 28 -4.86 -4.44 6.68
CA LYS A 28 -6.13 -4.19 7.37
C LYS A 28 -6.88 -2.93 6.89
N TYR A 29 -6.21 -2.01 6.20
CA TYR A 29 -6.79 -0.80 5.62
C TYR A 29 -7.07 -0.94 4.12
N SER A 30 -6.90 -2.14 3.54
CA SER A 30 -7.30 -2.39 2.16
C SER A 30 -8.80 -2.15 1.97
N LYS A 31 -9.16 -1.42 0.91
CA LYS A 31 -10.53 -1.10 0.53
C LYS A 31 -11.06 -2.11 -0.51
N SER A 32 -12.04 -1.72 -1.31
CA SER A 32 -12.57 -2.55 -2.39
C SER A 32 -11.52 -2.84 -3.48
N ARG A 33 -11.79 -3.89 -4.26
CA ARG A 33 -10.98 -4.28 -5.41
C ARG A 33 -11.11 -3.22 -6.51
N VAL A 34 -9.98 -2.65 -6.93
CA VAL A 34 -9.93 -1.62 -7.97
C VAL A 34 -9.39 -2.17 -9.30
N ILE A 35 -8.63 -3.25 -9.25
CA ILE A 35 -8.05 -3.93 -10.41
C ILE A 35 -8.78 -5.25 -10.66
N SER A 36 -9.18 -5.47 -11.91
CA SER A 36 -9.76 -6.72 -12.38
C SER A 36 -8.71 -7.83 -12.40
N MET A 37 -9.08 -8.99 -11.85
CA MET A 37 -8.24 -10.17 -11.70
C MET A 37 -8.76 -11.31 -12.57
N ASP A 38 -7.84 -12.10 -13.14
CA ASP A 38 -8.18 -13.26 -13.97
C ASP A 38 -8.46 -14.48 -13.08
N ASP A 39 -9.55 -14.42 -12.31
CA ASP A 39 -9.88 -15.39 -11.26
C ASP A 39 -10.20 -16.81 -11.78
N ASP A 40 -10.49 -16.95 -13.08
CA ASP A 40 -10.72 -18.26 -13.70
C ASP A 40 -9.44 -19.09 -13.86
N LYS A 41 -8.27 -18.44 -13.82
CA LYS A 41 -6.96 -19.06 -14.05
C LYS A 41 -6.16 -19.09 -12.76
N VAL A 42 -6.47 -20.06 -11.90
CA VAL A 42 -5.81 -20.24 -10.60
C VAL A 42 -4.71 -21.30 -10.62
N ARG A 43 -3.83 -21.24 -9.61
CA ARG A 43 -2.82 -22.25 -9.28
C ARG A 43 -2.63 -22.35 -7.78
N GLU A 44 -1.93 -23.39 -7.34
CA GLU A 44 -1.33 -23.43 -6.01
C GLU A 44 0.00 -22.67 -6.03
N ILE A 45 0.28 -21.88 -4.99
CA ILE A 45 1.58 -21.24 -4.77
C ILE A 45 2.21 -21.71 -3.47
N ARG A 46 3.54 -21.85 -3.48
CA ARG A 46 4.32 -22.21 -2.30
C ARG A 46 4.75 -20.95 -1.56
N ILE A 47 4.49 -20.90 -0.27
CA ILE A 47 4.87 -19.79 0.59
C ILE A 47 6.18 -20.13 1.32
N PRO A 48 7.16 -19.20 1.39
CA PRO A 48 8.30 -19.32 2.29
C PRO A 48 7.83 -19.60 3.73
N GLY A 49 8.25 -20.74 4.29
CA GLY A 49 7.67 -21.30 5.52
C GLY A 49 7.10 -22.72 5.35
N GLY A 50 7.07 -23.24 4.12
CA GLY A 50 6.89 -24.67 3.86
C GLY A 50 5.44 -25.12 3.66
N PHE A 51 4.51 -24.19 3.45
CA PHE A 51 3.10 -24.49 3.16
C PHE A 51 2.67 -23.91 1.81
N THR A 52 1.49 -24.32 1.35
CA THR A 52 0.91 -23.88 0.08
C THR A 52 -0.46 -23.24 0.26
N ILE A 53 -0.77 -22.32 -0.65
CA ILE A 53 -2.08 -21.68 -0.78
C ILE A 53 -2.68 -22.04 -2.15
N PRO A 54 -3.84 -22.73 -2.21
CA PRO A 54 -4.52 -23.03 -3.46
C PRO A 54 -5.36 -21.85 -3.95
N GLY A 55 -5.85 -21.92 -5.19
CA GLY A 55 -6.83 -20.95 -5.69
C GLY A 55 -6.28 -19.56 -5.99
N VAL A 56 -4.97 -19.41 -6.16
CA VAL A 56 -4.34 -18.11 -6.38
C VAL A 56 -4.28 -17.79 -7.88
N PRO A 57 -4.75 -16.62 -8.34
CA PRO A 57 -4.63 -16.21 -9.73
C PRO A 57 -3.20 -16.34 -10.25
N LYS A 58 -3.03 -16.85 -11.48
CA LYS A 58 -1.70 -17.06 -12.10
C LYS A 58 -0.89 -15.76 -12.25
N SER A 59 -1.54 -14.60 -12.24
CA SER A 59 -0.89 -13.29 -12.27
C SER A 59 -0.25 -12.90 -10.94
N ILE A 60 -0.54 -13.60 -9.84
CA ILE A 60 0.09 -13.34 -8.53
C ILE A 60 1.26 -14.28 -8.33
N LYS A 61 2.43 -13.70 -8.05
CA LYS A 61 3.64 -14.43 -7.64
C LYS A 61 3.94 -14.21 -6.15
N CYS A 62 4.69 -15.14 -5.59
CA CYS A 62 5.24 -15.05 -4.25
C CYS A 62 6.76 -15.20 -4.34
N ASP A 63 7.47 -14.09 -4.22
CA ASP A 63 8.92 -14.05 -4.24
C ASP A 63 9.49 -14.23 -2.82
N LYS A 64 10.77 -14.59 -2.76
CA LYS A 64 11.50 -14.66 -1.49
C LYS A 64 11.50 -13.29 -0.80
N GLY A 65 11.51 -13.34 0.52
CA GLY A 65 11.69 -12.17 1.34
C GLY A 65 13.12 -11.63 1.30
N GLU A 66 13.33 -10.53 1.99
CA GLU A 66 14.64 -9.91 2.16
C GLU A 66 14.77 -9.31 3.56
N ARG A 67 16.01 -9.06 3.94
CA ARG A 67 16.33 -8.33 5.16
C ARG A 67 17.03 -7.04 4.76
N THR A 68 16.41 -5.92 5.10
CA THR A 68 16.90 -4.60 4.71
C THR A 68 17.03 -3.75 5.96
N ARG A 69 18.15 -3.03 6.09
CA ARG A 69 18.31 -1.99 7.10
C ARG A 69 18.08 -0.66 6.40
N PHE A 70 17.18 0.14 6.95
CA PHE A 70 16.94 1.50 6.51
C PHE A 70 17.43 2.43 7.62
N THR A 71 18.26 3.38 7.23
CA THR A 71 18.76 4.43 8.12
C THR A 71 18.72 5.73 7.33
N SER A 72 18.10 6.76 7.89
CA SER A 72 18.09 8.10 7.32
C SER A 72 19.16 8.99 8.00
N ASP A 73 19.47 10.10 7.35
CA ASP A 73 20.08 11.25 8.03
C ASP A 73 19.06 11.91 8.99
N VAL A 74 19.51 12.95 9.71
CA VAL A 74 18.63 13.86 10.44
C VAL A 74 18.05 14.86 9.43
N LEU A 75 16.76 14.72 9.16
CA LEU A 75 16.06 15.46 8.11
C LEU A 75 15.01 16.41 8.70
N SER A 76 14.64 17.44 7.92
CA SER A 76 13.43 18.20 8.22
C SER A 76 12.17 17.36 7.99
N PHE A 77 11.05 17.78 8.57
CA PHE A 77 9.74 17.15 8.35
C PHE A 77 9.43 16.98 6.85
N GLN A 78 9.67 18.03 6.06
CA GLN A 78 9.38 18.02 4.61
C GLN A 78 10.25 17.01 3.86
N GLN A 79 11.56 16.99 4.14
CA GLN A 79 12.47 16.04 3.49
C GLN A 79 12.14 14.59 3.84
N MET A 80 11.82 14.30 5.11
CA MET A 80 11.43 12.96 5.53
C MET A 80 10.10 12.54 4.90
N SER A 81 9.11 13.43 4.89
CA SER A 81 7.83 13.18 4.23
C SER A 81 7.99 12.92 2.73
N GLU A 82 8.85 13.68 2.05
CA GLU A 82 9.13 13.48 0.61
C GLU A 82 9.83 12.13 0.36
N GLN A 83 10.73 11.69 1.25
CA GLN A 83 11.34 10.35 1.15
C GLN A 83 10.30 9.23 1.25
N PHE A 84 9.41 9.28 2.25
CA PHE A 84 8.32 8.30 2.39
C PHE A 84 7.39 8.29 1.15
N ASN A 85 7.14 9.45 0.54
CA ASN A 85 6.34 9.52 -0.69
C ASN A 85 7.06 8.86 -1.88
N GLN A 86 8.37 9.06 -2.02
CA GLN A 86 9.17 8.46 -3.09
C GLN A 86 9.23 6.94 -2.98
N GLU A 87 9.29 6.38 -1.77
CA GLU A 87 9.21 4.93 -1.53
C GLU A 87 7.90 4.33 -2.07
N LEU A 88 6.83 5.12 -2.11
CA LEU A 88 5.52 4.76 -2.65
C LEU A 88 5.34 5.16 -4.12
N SER A 89 6.41 5.60 -4.79
CA SER A 89 6.38 6.14 -6.17
C SER A 89 5.41 7.32 -6.34
N LEU A 90 5.18 8.09 -5.28
CA LEU A 90 4.35 9.29 -5.30
C LEU A 90 5.21 10.53 -5.55
N SER A 91 4.69 11.45 -6.37
CA SER A 91 5.26 12.79 -6.52
C SER A 91 4.43 13.76 -5.67
N GLY A 92 5.08 14.49 -4.76
CA GLY A 92 4.39 15.48 -3.95
C GLY A 92 4.96 15.68 -2.55
N LYS A 93 4.51 16.75 -1.90
CA LYS A 93 4.98 17.23 -0.59
C LYS A 93 4.00 16.99 0.55
N ILE A 94 2.83 16.43 0.23
CA ILE A 94 1.80 16.15 1.24
C ILE A 94 2.18 14.83 1.92
N PRO A 95 2.28 14.79 3.26
CA PRO A 95 2.60 13.56 3.96
C PRO A 95 1.51 12.52 3.81
N THR A 96 1.93 11.28 3.57
CA THR A 96 1.05 10.11 3.57
C THR A 96 0.74 9.68 5.00
N GLY A 97 -0.38 8.99 5.17
CA GLY A 97 -0.73 8.34 6.42
C GLY A 97 0.29 7.27 6.84
N HIS A 98 1.02 6.68 5.88
CA HIS A 98 2.15 5.80 6.16
C HIS A 98 3.27 6.53 6.91
N PHE A 99 3.67 7.71 6.43
CA PHE A 99 4.62 8.59 7.12
C PHE A 99 4.08 9.02 8.51
N ASN A 100 2.82 9.43 8.58
CA ASN A 100 2.21 9.84 9.86
C ASN A 100 2.23 8.69 10.87
N SER A 101 1.88 7.48 10.44
CA SER A 101 1.89 6.29 11.29
C SER A 101 3.30 5.90 11.75
N ALA A 102 4.32 6.11 10.92
CA ALA A 102 5.71 5.79 11.27
C ALA A 102 6.29 6.69 12.38
N PHE A 103 5.84 7.94 12.45
CA PHE A 103 6.28 8.93 13.44
C PHE A 103 5.21 9.33 14.46
N GLU A 104 4.10 8.59 14.50
CA GLU A 104 2.97 8.80 15.43
C GLU A 104 2.32 10.19 15.32
N PHE A 105 2.36 10.81 14.14
CA PHE A 105 1.64 12.04 13.87
C PHE A 105 0.13 11.79 13.76
N THR A 106 -0.64 12.66 14.42
CA THR A 106 -2.11 12.56 14.49
C THR A 106 -2.80 13.90 14.21
N GLY A 107 -2.02 14.97 14.02
CA GLY A 107 -2.52 16.32 13.82
C GLY A 107 -2.73 16.67 12.35
N VAL A 108 -3.05 17.95 12.14
CA VAL A 108 -3.00 18.55 10.80
C VAL A 108 -1.53 18.76 10.44
N TRP A 109 -1.13 18.29 9.25
CA TRP A 109 0.30 18.18 8.91
C TRP A 109 1.08 19.48 9.01
N GLN A 110 0.46 20.64 8.79
CA GLN A 110 1.12 21.94 8.96
C GLN A 110 1.55 22.19 10.41
N GLN A 111 0.73 21.76 11.37
CA GLN A 111 1.02 21.90 12.80
C GLN A 111 2.10 20.92 13.22
N ASP A 112 2.01 19.67 12.76
CA ASP A 112 3.03 18.65 13.03
C ASP A 112 4.38 19.07 12.45
N ALA A 113 4.40 19.61 11.23
CA ALA A 113 5.59 20.18 10.61
C ALA A 113 6.18 21.35 11.40
N ALA A 114 5.33 22.29 11.86
CA ALA A 114 5.79 23.45 12.64
C ALA A 114 6.35 23.07 14.02
N ASN A 115 5.83 22.00 14.62
CA ASN A 115 6.24 21.51 15.92
C ASN A 115 7.41 20.51 15.86
N THR A 116 7.81 20.09 14.66
CA THR A 116 8.88 19.11 14.46
C THR A 116 10.16 19.79 14.04
N GLN A 117 11.18 19.74 14.90
CA GLN A 117 12.50 20.30 14.57
C GLN A 117 13.23 19.45 13.52
N SER A 118 13.30 18.14 13.74
CA SER A 118 13.93 17.20 12.84
C SER A 118 13.43 15.78 13.09
N LEU A 119 13.59 14.92 12.10
CA LEU A 119 13.23 13.50 12.12
C LEU A 119 14.41 12.66 11.67
N ALA A 120 14.52 11.46 12.24
CA ALA A 120 15.43 10.43 11.77
C ALA A 120 14.78 9.07 11.98
N PHE A 121 15.12 8.12 11.14
CA PHE A 121 14.63 6.76 11.21
C PHE A 121 15.79 5.76 11.06
N ASP A 122 15.84 4.77 11.94
CA ASP A 122 16.77 3.64 11.86
C ASP A 122 16.03 2.35 12.22
N GLY A 123 16.00 1.40 11.29
CA GLY A 123 15.25 0.18 11.46
C GLY A 123 15.77 -0.97 10.60
N VAL A 124 15.60 -2.19 11.11
CA VAL A 124 15.84 -3.42 10.34
C VAL A 124 14.49 -4.06 10.04
N PHE A 125 14.19 -4.22 8.75
CA PHE A 125 12.98 -4.83 8.26
C PHE A 125 13.31 -6.23 7.74
N ILE A 126 12.50 -7.18 8.17
CA ILE A 126 12.61 -8.58 7.73
C ILE A 126 11.31 -8.90 7.00
N THR A 127 11.35 -8.76 5.69
CA THR A 127 10.27 -9.22 4.81
C THR A 127 10.38 -10.73 4.69
N LEU A 128 9.33 -11.47 5.07
CA LEU A 128 9.34 -12.93 4.99
C LEU A 128 9.17 -13.44 3.54
N TYR A 129 8.33 -12.76 2.78
CA TYR A 129 8.05 -13.02 1.37
C TYR A 129 7.36 -11.80 0.75
N ASN A 130 7.40 -11.70 -0.58
CA ASN A 130 6.75 -10.64 -1.32
C ASN A 130 5.65 -11.24 -2.20
N VAL A 131 4.40 -10.84 -1.97
CA VAL A 131 3.29 -11.18 -2.87
C VAL A 131 3.12 -10.02 -3.85
N ALA A 132 3.19 -10.29 -5.14
CA ALA A 132 3.17 -9.26 -6.16
C ALA A 132 2.36 -9.67 -7.38
N LEU A 133 1.80 -8.68 -8.06
CA LEU A 133 1.17 -8.86 -9.36
C LEU A 133 2.27 -8.86 -10.45
N GLU A 134 2.35 -9.92 -11.24
CA GLU A 134 3.27 -10.12 -12.37
C GLU A 134 2.70 -9.59 -13.70
N LYS A 135 1.53 -8.94 -13.65
CA LYS A 135 0.84 -8.41 -14.83
C LYS A 135 1.28 -6.97 -15.11
N SER A 136 1.91 -6.73 -16.26
CA SER A 136 2.33 -5.40 -16.70
C SER A 136 1.17 -4.51 -17.16
N GLN A 137 0.06 -5.10 -17.59
CA GLN A 137 -1.15 -4.38 -18.00
C GLN A 137 -2.31 -4.68 -17.06
N VAL A 138 -2.62 -3.73 -16.19
CA VAL A 138 -3.75 -3.82 -15.27
C VAL A 138 -4.99 -3.16 -15.87
N VAL A 139 -6.17 -3.71 -15.57
CA VAL A 139 -7.45 -3.17 -16.03
C VAL A 139 -8.26 -2.82 -14.79
N LEU A 140 -8.83 -1.62 -14.74
CA LEU A 140 -9.72 -1.22 -13.65
C LEU A 140 -11.01 -2.05 -13.68
N CYS A 141 -11.59 -2.32 -12.51
CA CYS A 141 -12.94 -2.88 -12.43
C CYS A 141 -13.95 -1.91 -13.06
N ASP A 142 -15.03 -2.42 -13.64
CA ASP A 142 -15.98 -1.58 -14.40
C ASP A 142 -16.70 -0.56 -13.52
N HIS A 143 -17.11 -0.94 -12.30
CA HIS A 143 -17.68 -0.01 -11.33
C HIS A 143 -16.73 1.15 -10.97
N ILE A 144 -15.41 0.95 -11.03
CA ILE A 144 -14.44 2.03 -10.81
C ILE A 144 -14.43 2.95 -12.01
N LYS A 145 -14.39 2.40 -13.24
CA LYS A 145 -14.40 3.22 -14.47
C LYS A 145 -15.65 4.10 -14.55
N GLU A 146 -16.80 3.54 -14.19
CA GLU A 146 -18.09 4.25 -14.16
C GLU A 146 -18.11 5.36 -13.09
N ALA A 147 -17.42 5.15 -11.97
CA ALA A 147 -17.30 6.15 -10.91
C ALA A 147 -16.33 7.29 -11.24
N VAL A 148 -15.42 7.12 -12.20
CA VAL A 148 -14.50 8.20 -12.61
C VAL A 148 -15.28 9.22 -13.45
N PRO A 149 -15.41 10.48 -12.99
CA PRO A 149 -16.08 11.50 -13.78
C PRO A 149 -15.27 11.83 -15.03
N SER A 150 -15.97 12.18 -16.12
CA SER A 150 -15.34 12.59 -17.38
C SER A 150 -14.63 13.94 -17.30
N THR A 151 -14.89 14.74 -16.25
CA THR A 151 -14.27 16.05 -16.03
C THR A 151 -13.93 16.24 -14.55
N TRP A 152 -12.87 17.01 -14.30
CA TRP A 152 -12.45 17.36 -12.95
C TRP A 152 -13.17 18.64 -12.48
N ASP A 153 -14.35 18.49 -11.89
CA ASP A 153 -15.06 19.55 -11.16
C ASP A 153 -14.92 19.31 -9.65
N PRO A 154 -14.03 20.04 -8.96
CA PRO A 154 -13.82 19.90 -7.52
C PRO A 154 -15.10 20.08 -6.70
N SER A 155 -16.00 20.96 -7.13
CA SER A 155 -17.23 21.23 -6.39
C SER A 155 -18.22 20.06 -6.51
N ALA A 156 -18.34 19.47 -7.70
CA ALA A 156 -19.16 18.27 -7.89
C ALA A 156 -18.57 17.05 -7.15
N LEU A 157 -17.26 16.86 -7.22
CA LEU A 157 -16.54 15.80 -6.51
C LEU A 157 -16.72 15.89 -4.99
N ALA A 158 -16.65 17.09 -4.43
CA ALA A 158 -16.85 17.30 -2.99
C ALA A 158 -18.28 16.97 -2.52
N ARG A 159 -19.27 16.89 -3.43
CA ARG A 159 -20.66 16.52 -3.13
C ARG A 159 -20.99 15.06 -3.45
N SER A 160 -20.10 14.33 -4.11
CA SER A 160 -20.34 12.94 -4.49
C SER A 160 -19.91 12.01 -3.36
N ASP A 161 -20.80 11.14 -2.90
CA ASP A 161 -20.57 10.13 -1.85
C ASP A 161 -19.59 8.99 -2.26
N PHE A 162 -18.77 9.22 -3.29
CA PHE A 162 -17.91 8.22 -3.92
C PHE A 162 -16.51 8.09 -3.30
N PHE A 163 -16.19 8.86 -2.24
CA PHE A 163 -14.90 8.81 -1.53
C PHE A 163 -15.06 8.73 -0.02
#